data_AF-A0A920DWN8-F1
#
_entry.id   AF-A0A920DWN8-F1
#
_cell.length_a   1.000
_cell.length_b   1.000
_cell.length_c   1.000
_cell.angle_alpha   90.00
_cell.angle_beta   90.00
_cell.angle_gamma   90.00
#
_symmetry.space_group_name_H-M   'P 1'
#
loop_
_entity.id
_entity.type
_entity.pdbx_description
1 polymer ?
#
loop_
_entity_poly.entity_id
_entity_poly.type
_entity_poly.pdbx_seq_one_letter_code
_entity_poly.pdbx_strand_id
1 'polypeptide(L)'
;MKSNISKFLSLFSLIIICFYLINNPSSYEALIKINTRTIIIIVSVKFFTLLLNSLFNFEILKVFRLKLGIFEAIYLSSLTFVGNFYLPENLERVFALLYLNKKYNFKSPELTSIFFYFVFITTFLSSFFGLISLLLINNRNVILKIGSLSILSIIFISSFYILKKIMLLKTFQNQKLASG
;
A
#
# COMPACT_ATOMS: atom_id res chain seq x y z
N MET A 1 -6.39 28.89 -12.10
CA MET A 1 -6.33 28.41 -13.51
C MET A 1 -5.84 26.97 -13.66
N LYS A 2 -4.70 26.54 -13.09
CA LYS A 2 -4.18 25.15 -13.22
C LYS A 2 -5.18 24.04 -12.86
N SER A 3 -6.02 24.22 -11.83
CA SER A 3 -7.01 23.23 -11.39
C SER A 3 -8.20 23.03 -12.35
N ASN A 4 -8.59 24.05 -13.12
CA ASN A 4 -9.70 23.91 -14.07
C ASN A 4 -9.27 23.21 -15.36
N ILE A 5 -8.01 23.41 -15.77
CA ILE A 5 -7.42 22.73 -16.92
C ILE A 5 -7.25 21.25 -16.63
N SER A 6 -6.80 20.85 -15.44
CA SER A 6 -6.67 19.42 -15.09
C SER A 6 -8.03 18.73 -15.05
N LYS A 7 -9.06 19.38 -14.48
CA LYS A 7 -10.45 18.88 -14.47
C LYS A 7 -11.00 18.73 -15.90
N PHE A 8 -10.76 19.71 -16.76
CA PHE A 8 -11.17 19.66 -18.16
C PHE A 8 -10.47 18.52 -18.91
N LEU A 9 -9.15 18.35 -18.73
CA LEU A 9 -8.40 17.25 -19.32
C LEU A 9 -8.89 15.89 -18.83
N SER A 10 -9.17 15.73 -17.52
CA SER A 10 -9.70 14.47 -17.00
C SER A 10 -11.10 14.15 -17.53
N LEU A 11 -11.96 15.17 -17.69
CA LEU A 11 -13.28 15.00 -18.26
C LEU A 11 -13.18 14.62 -19.74
N PHE A 12 -12.32 15.32 -20.49
CA PHE A 12 -12.07 15.08 -21.90
C PHE A 12 -11.47 13.69 -22.14
N SER A 13 -10.52 13.25 -21.30
CA SER A 13 -9.98 11.89 -21.37
C SER A 13 -11.05 10.84 -21.10
N LEU A 14 -11.94 11.10 -20.12
CA LEU A 14 -13.03 10.19 -19.79
C LEU A 14 -14.04 10.09 -20.93
N ILE A 15 -14.39 11.21 -21.57
CA ILE A 15 -15.23 11.24 -22.78
C ILE A 15 -14.58 10.45 -23.92
N ILE A 16 -13.29 10.65 -24.18
CA ILE A 16 -12.55 9.89 -25.21
C ILE A 16 -12.53 8.40 -24.89
N ILE A 17 -12.28 8.02 -23.64
CA ILE A 17 -12.29 6.61 -23.22
C ILE A 17 -13.68 6.02 -23.41
N CYS A 18 -14.74 6.69 -22.97
CA CYS A 18 -16.12 6.23 -23.15
C CYS A 18 -16.50 6.11 -24.64
N PHE A 19 -16.14 7.12 -25.45
CA PHE A 19 -16.36 7.10 -26.90
C PHE A 19 -15.60 5.96 -27.58
N TYR A 20 -14.33 5.76 -27.20
CA TYR A 20 -13.51 4.67 -27.70
C TYR A 20 -14.10 3.32 -27.32
N LEU A 21 -14.56 3.15 -26.08
CA LEU A 21 -15.24 1.95 -25.64
C LEU A 21 -16.49 1.72 -26.49
N ILE A 22 -17.45 2.65 -26.54
CA ILE A 22 -18.70 2.46 -27.30
C ILE A 22 -18.45 2.07 -28.77
N ASN A 23 -17.44 2.66 -29.41
CA ASN A 23 -17.16 2.42 -30.83
C ASN A 23 -16.25 1.21 -31.11
N ASN A 24 -15.63 0.59 -30.09
CA ASN A 24 -14.77 -0.58 -30.26
C ASN A 24 -15.26 -1.76 -29.41
N PRO A 25 -16.47 -2.31 -29.67
CA PRO A 25 -17.06 -3.39 -28.88
C PRO A 25 -16.23 -4.66 -28.79
N SER A 26 -15.48 -4.95 -29.84
CA SER A 26 -14.51 -6.05 -29.87
C SER A 26 -13.45 -5.97 -28.76
N SER A 27 -13.15 -4.77 -28.26
CA SER A 27 -12.14 -4.55 -27.20
C SER A 27 -12.57 -5.07 -25.83
N TYR A 28 -13.86 -5.37 -25.63
CA TYR A 28 -14.41 -5.90 -24.38
C TYR A 28 -15.24 -7.17 -24.55
N GLU A 29 -15.25 -7.78 -25.74
CA GLU A 29 -15.80 -9.14 -25.93
C GLU A 29 -15.15 -10.15 -24.98
N ALA A 30 -13.88 -9.96 -24.63
CA ALA A 30 -13.20 -10.77 -23.62
C ALA A 30 -13.77 -10.60 -22.20
N LEU A 31 -14.32 -9.43 -21.85
CA LEU A 31 -14.95 -9.19 -20.55
C LEU A 31 -16.26 -9.98 -20.40
N ILE A 32 -17.01 -10.13 -21.50
CA ILE A 32 -18.26 -10.93 -21.53
C ILE A 32 -17.98 -12.41 -21.24
N LYS A 33 -16.77 -12.90 -21.54
CA LYS A 33 -16.35 -14.28 -21.25
C LYS A 33 -16.04 -14.53 -19.78
N ILE A 34 -15.92 -13.48 -18.95
CA ILE A 34 -15.64 -13.62 -17.52
C ILE A 34 -16.93 -14.09 -16.81
N ASN A 35 -16.92 -15.31 -16.28
CA ASN A 35 -18.07 -15.85 -15.59
C ASN A 35 -18.29 -15.19 -14.21
N THR A 36 -19.54 -15.22 -13.72
CA THR A 36 -19.92 -14.64 -12.43
C THR A 36 -19.14 -15.23 -11.26
N ARG A 37 -18.80 -16.52 -11.32
CA ARG A 37 -17.97 -17.18 -10.30
C ARG A 37 -16.59 -16.52 -10.16
N THR A 38 -15.95 -16.18 -11.28
CA THR A 38 -14.65 -15.50 -11.31
C THR A 38 -14.76 -14.10 -10.71
N ILE A 39 -15.82 -13.36 -11.07
CA ILE A 39 -16.10 -12.04 -10.50
C ILE A 39 -16.24 -12.13 -8.98
N ILE A 40 -17.05 -13.08 -8.47
CA ILE A 40 -17.26 -13.28 -7.03
C ILE A 40 -15.93 -13.59 -6.33
N ILE A 41 -15.10 -14.46 -6.89
CA ILE A 41 -13.79 -14.80 -6.33
C ILE A 41 -12.89 -13.55 -6.28
N ILE A 42 -12.76 -12.81 -7.38
CA ILE A 42 -11.91 -11.61 -7.46
C ILE A 42 -12.36 -10.56 -6.44
N VAL A 43 -13.66 -10.28 -6.39
CA VAL A 43 -14.25 -9.32 -5.44
C VAL A 43 -13.98 -9.76 -4.00
N SER A 44 -14.17 -11.05 -3.69
CA SER A 44 -13.92 -11.59 -2.35
C SER A 44 -12.44 -11.45 -1.96
N VAL A 45 -11.52 -11.81 -2.85
CA VAL A 45 -10.06 -11.68 -2.59
C VAL A 45 -9.67 -10.22 -2.36
N LYS A 46 -10.20 -9.29 -3.18
CA LYS A 46 -9.96 -7.86 -2.99
C LYS A 46 -10.53 -7.33 -1.68
N PHE A 47 -11.73 -7.77 -1.31
CA PHE A 47 -12.35 -7.43 -0.04
C PHE A 47 -11.51 -7.91 1.16
N PHE A 48 -11.06 -9.17 1.14
CA PHE A 48 -10.16 -9.69 2.17
C PHE A 48 -8.84 -8.93 2.24
N THR A 49 -8.28 -8.53 1.09
CA THR A 49 -7.07 -7.71 1.04
C THR A 49 -7.30 -6.37 1.76
N LEU A 50 -8.46 -5.73 1.56
CA LEU A 50 -8.81 -4.48 2.22
C LEU A 50 -8.97 -4.66 3.74
N LEU A 51 -9.60 -5.74 4.18
CA LEU A 51 -9.72 -6.08 5.61
C LEU A 51 -8.35 -6.33 6.26
N LEU A 52 -7.48 -7.11 5.61
CA LEU A 52 -6.12 -7.34 6.11
C LEU A 52 -5.31 -6.04 6.18
N ASN A 53 -5.45 -5.17 5.17
CA ASN A 53 -4.84 -3.84 5.19
C ASN A 53 -5.38 -2.97 6.34
N SER A 54 -6.67 -3.08 6.66
CA SER A 54 -7.29 -2.45 7.83
C SER A 54 -6.72 -2.92 9.15
N LEU A 55 -6.59 -4.23 9.34
CA LEU A 55 -5.97 -4.81 10.53
C LEU A 55 -4.51 -4.37 10.66
N PHE A 56 -3.77 -4.36 9.56
CA PHE A 56 -2.39 -3.89 9.54
C PHE A 56 -2.27 -2.43 10.00
N ASN A 57 -3.06 -1.53 9.43
CA ASN A 57 -3.07 -0.12 9.82
C ASN A 57 -3.52 0.07 11.28
N PHE A 58 -4.50 -0.70 11.73
CA PHE A 58 -4.96 -0.69 13.11
C PHE A 58 -3.84 -1.04 14.10
N GLU A 59 -3.10 -2.13 13.86
CA GLU A 59 -2.00 -2.55 14.74
C GLU A 59 -0.83 -1.56 14.74
N ILE A 60 -0.48 -0.99 13.58
CA ILE A 60 0.56 0.04 13.50
C ILE A 60 0.19 1.26 14.34
N LEU A 61 -1.06 1.73 14.23
CA LEU A 61 -1.49 2.96 14.89
C LEU A 61 -1.59 2.80 16.42
N LYS A 62 -1.81 1.58 16.93
CA LYS A 62 -1.73 1.30 18.37
C LYS A 62 -0.36 1.64 18.96
N VAL A 63 0.73 1.48 18.20
CA VAL A 63 2.09 1.81 18.66
C VAL A 63 2.20 3.30 19.03
N PHE A 64 1.41 4.15 18.39
CA PHE A 64 1.36 5.58 18.65
C PHE A 64 0.31 5.97 19.71
N ARG A 65 -0.13 4.99 20.53
CA ARG A 65 -1.13 5.14 21.61
C ARG A 65 -2.49 5.67 21.13
N LEU A 66 -2.81 5.52 19.84
CA LEU A 66 -4.13 5.85 19.31
C LEU A 66 -5.14 4.78 19.71
N LYS A 67 -6.24 5.21 20.31
CA LYS A 67 -7.45 4.41 20.44
C LYS A 67 -8.30 4.59 19.18
N LEU A 68 -7.84 4.08 18.05
CA LEU A 68 -8.69 3.99 16.86
C LEU A 68 -9.78 2.95 17.12
N GLY A 69 -11.00 3.19 16.68
CA GLY A 69 -12.00 2.13 16.56
C GLY A 69 -11.71 1.25 15.34
N ILE A 70 -12.14 -0.02 15.35
CA ILE A 70 -11.97 -0.92 14.20
C ILE A 70 -12.63 -0.37 12.93
N PHE A 71 -13.79 0.28 13.06
CA PHE A 71 -14.48 0.94 11.94
C PHE A 71 -13.69 2.11 11.37
N GLU A 72 -12.97 2.87 12.20
CA GLU A 72 -12.09 3.93 11.72
C GLU A 72 -10.89 3.38 10.96
N ALA A 73 -10.38 2.22 11.38
CA ALA A 73 -9.30 1.55 10.66
C ALA A 73 -9.78 1.05 9.30
N ILE A 74 -11.03 0.59 9.19
CA ILE A 74 -11.63 0.19 7.90
C ILE A 74 -11.79 1.41 7.00
N TYR A 75 -12.27 2.53 7.55
CA TYR A 75 -12.38 3.79 6.83
C TYR A 75 -11.02 4.28 6.31
N LEU A 76 -9.99 4.27 7.17
CA LEU A 76 -8.63 4.67 6.80
C LEU A 76 -8.07 3.77 5.69
N SER A 77 -8.29 2.46 5.77
CA SER A 77 -7.87 1.53 4.73
C SER A 77 -8.64 1.67 3.43
N SER A 78 -9.91 2.09 3.49
CA SER A 78 -10.69 2.41 2.30
C SER A 78 -10.15 3.68 1.62
N LEU A 79 -9.80 4.71 2.39
CA LEU A 79 -9.17 5.93 1.89
C LEU A 79 -7.81 5.65 1.24
N THR A 80 -6.96 4.85 1.88
CA THR A 80 -5.66 4.48 1.30
C THR A 80 -5.84 3.66 0.03
N PHE A 81 -6.78 2.69 0.03
CA PHE A 81 -7.09 1.90 -1.15
C PHE A 81 -7.55 2.76 -2.34
N VAL A 82 -8.49 3.68 -2.12
CA VAL A 82 -8.93 4.62 -3.16
C VAL A 82 -7.78 5.51 -3.63
N GLY A 83 -6.96 6.02 -2.70
CA GLY A 83 -5.79 6.82 -3.02
C GLY A 83 -4.72 6.07 -3.82
N ASN A 84 -4.65 4.73 -3.71
CA ASN A 84 -3.73 3.90 -4.49
C ASN A 84 -4.25 3.64 -5.90
N PHE A 85 -5.56 3.41 -6.03
CA PHE A 85 -6.17 3.03 -7.31
C PHE A 85 -6.44 4.22 -8.24
N TYR A 86 -6.86 5.35 -7.68
CA TYR A 86 -7.40 6.46 -8.47
C TYR A 86 -6.47 7.66 -8.57
N LEU A 87 -5.39 7.70 -7.78
CA LEU A 87 -4.53 8.87 -7.71
C LEU A 87 -3.08 8.52 -8.03
N PRO A 88 -2.40 9.32 -8.88
CA PRO A 88 -1.00 9.11 -9.19
C PRO A 88 -0.11 9.36 -7.96
N GLU A 89 1.14 8.87 -8.01
CA GLU A 89 2.21 9.14 -7.03
C GLU A 89 2.04 8.53 -5.63
N ASN A 90 1.33 7.40 -5.47
CA ASN A 90 1.17 6.73 -4.17
C ASN A 90 0.61 7.66 -3.07
N LEU A 91 -0.34 8.53 -3.43
CA LEU A 91 -1.00 9.47 -2.52
C LEU A 91 -1.84 8.77 -1.43
N GLU A 92 -2.05 7.45 -1.54
CA GLU A 92 -2.64 6.57 -0.52
C GLU A 92 -2.18 6.92 0.91
N ARG A 93 -0.86 7.04 1.11
CA ARG A 93 -0.24 7.26 2.42
C ARG A 93 -0.41 8.70 2.89
N VAL A 94 -0.47 9.64 1.95
CA VAL A 94 -0.73 11.04 2.24
C VAL A 94 -2.16 11.23 2.76
N PHE A 95 -3.17 10.56 2.19
CA PHE A 95 -4.53 10.62 2.72
C PHE A 95 -4.66 10.07 4.13
N ALA A 96 -3.97 8.96 4.42
CA ALA A 96 -3.95 8.42 5.77
C ALA A 96 -3.32 9.42 6.76
N LEU A 97 -2.19 10.01 6.41
CA LEU A 97 -1.51 11.00 7.26
C LEU A 97 -2.31 12.30 7.40
N LEU A 98 -2.98 12.77 6.34
CA LEU A 98 -3.84 13.94 6.38
C LEU A 98 -5.05 13.70 7.29
N TYR A 99 -5.68 12.53 7.21
CA TYR A 99 -6.77 12.14 8.10
C TYR A 99 -6.30 12.09 9.56
N LEU A 100 -5.16 11.42 9.81
CA LEU A 100 -4.59 11.31 11.16
C LEU A 100 -4.21 12.68 11.73
N ASN A 101 -3.60 13.55 10.92
CA ASN A 101 -3.28 14.93 11.31
C ASN A 101 -4.56 15.70 11.65
N LYS A 102 -5.56 15.69 10.76
CA LYS A 102 -6.80 16.46 10.95
C LYS A 102 -7.61 16.01 12.17
N LYS A 103 -7.65 14.70 12.46
CA LYS A 103 -8.48 14.15 13.53
C LYS A 103 -7.76 14.05 14.87
N TYR A 104 -6.46 13.77 14.87
CA TYR A 104 -5.69 13.49 16.09
C TYR A 104 -4.57 14.50 16.34
N ASN A 105 -4.43 15.54 15.51
CA ASN A 105 -3.44 16.63 15.66
C ASN A 105 -1.99 16.15 15.84
N PHE A 106 -1.61 15.11 15.10
CA PHE A 106 -0.24 14.60 15.15
C PHE A 106 0.80 15.65 14.76
N LYS A 107 1.91 15.67 15.49
CA LYS A 107 3.06 16.50 15.11
C LYS A 107 3.77 15.87 13.91
N SER A 108 4.35 16.71 13.06
CA SER A 108 5.11 16.29 11.85
C SER A 108 6.11 15.13 12.09
N PRO A 109 6.87 15.07 13.21
CA PRO A 109 7.78 13.96 13.48
C PRO A 109 7.09 12.60 13.71
N GLU A 110 5.90 12.61 14.31
CA GLU A 110 5.13 11.39 14.61
C GLU A 110 4.52 10.83 13.31
N LEU A 111 3.96 11.70 12.46
CA LEU A 111 3.48 11.34 11.13
C LEU A 111 4.59 10.74 10.26
N THR A 112 5.77 11.37 10.29
CA THR A 112 6.94 10.90 9.54
C THR A 112 7.41 9.53 10.03
N SER A 113 7.35 9.30 11.34
CA SER A 113 7.70 8.01 11.95
C SER A 113 6.71 6.90 11.57
N ILE A 114 5.41 7.18 11.60
CA ILE A 114 4.35 6.26 11.12
C ILE A 114 4.61 5.88 9.66
N PHE A 115 4.91 6.88 8.82
CA PHE A 115 5.17 6.68 7.41
C PHE A 115 6.39 5.80 7.16
N PHE A 116 7.53 6.10 7.80
CA PHE A 116 8.74 5.29 7.64
C PHE A 116 8.53 3.86 8.13
N TYR A 117 7.85 3.67 9.26
CA TYR A 117 7.55 2.34 9.77
C TYR A 117 6.71 1.52 8.77
N PHE A 118 5.67 2.13 8.20
CA PHE A 118 4.86 1.51 7.16
C PHE A 118 5.70 1.15 5.93
N VAL A 119 6.54 2.07 5.44
CA VAL A 119 7.42 1.86 4.29
C VAL A 119 8.38 0.68 4.54
N PHE A 120 9.07 0.63 5.68
CA PHE A 120 10.02 -0.44 5.94
C PHE A 120 9.36 -1.81 6.11
N ILE A 121 8.21 -1.91 6.77
CA ILE A 121 7.51 -3.19 6.89
C ILE A 121 6.99 -3.66 5.53
N THR A 122 6.33 -2.78 4.77
CA THR A 122 5.80 -3.15 3.45
C THR A 122 6.91 -3.54 2.49
N THR A 123 8.06 -2.85 2.55
CA THR A 123 9.25 -3.18 1.74
C THR A 123 9.85 -4.52 2.15
N PHE A 124 9.95 -4.79 3.46
CA PHE A 124 10.42 -6.07 3.99
C PHE A 124 9.53 -7.24 3.55
N LEU A 125 8.21 -7.12 3.72
CA LEU A 125 7.25 -8.15 3.30
C LEU A 125 7.27 -8.35 1.78
N SER A 126 7.27 -7.27 1.01
CA SER A 126 7.24 -7.35 -0.46
C SER A 126 8.52 -7.98 -1.01
N SER A 127 9.68 -7.64 -0.46
CA SER A 127 10.95 -8.25 -0.86
C SER A 127 11.02 -9.72 -0.43
N PHE A 128 10.52 -10.08 0.75
CA PHE A 128 10.42 -11.47 1.20
C PHE A 128 9.58 -12.33 0.24
N PHE A 129 8.35 -11.90 -0.05
CA PHE A 129 7.48 -12.62 -0.99
C PHE A 129 8.03 -12.60 -2.42
N GLY A 130 8.69 -11.52 -2.83
CA GLY A 130 9.39 -11.44 -4.10
C GLY A 130 10.51 -12.48 -4.24
N LEU A 131 11.32 -12.66 -3.19
CA LEU A 131 12.37 -13.68 -3.13
C LEU A 131 11.77 -15.09 -3.24
N ILE A 132 10.76 -15.39 -2.42
CA ILE A 132 10.07 -16.70 -2.48
C ILE A 132 9.50 -16.95 -3.88
N SER A 133 8.80 -15.97 -4.45
CA SER A 133 8.20 -16.06 -5.78
C SER A 133 9.26 -16.39 -6.85
N LEU A 134 10.39 -15.67 -6.85
CA LEU A 134 11.46 -15.92 -7.81
C LEU A 134 12.14 -17.28 -7.63
N LEU A 135 12.23 -17.79 -6.40
CA LEU A 135 12.76 -19.13 -6.14
C LEU A 135 11.83 -20.20 -6.73
N LEU A 136 10.52 -20.03 -6.57
CA LEU A 136 9.49 -20.98 -7.04
C LEU A 136 9.29 -20.94 -8.56
N ILE A 137 9.48 -19.79 -9.22
CA ILE A 137 9.31 -19.67 -10.67
C ILE A 137 10.50 -20.29 -11.40
N ASN A 138 10.19 -21.22 -12.32
CA ASN A 138 11.16 -21.73 -13.28
C ASN A 138 11.37 -20.71 -14.40
N ASN A 139 12.42 -19.90 -14.29
CA ASN A 139 12.73 -18.86 -15.27
C ASN A 139 13.84 -19.33 -16.22
N ARG A 140 13.59 -19.26 -17.53
CA ARG A 140 14.57 -19.64 -18.56
C ARG A 140 15.74 -18.65 -18.64
N ASN A 141 15.52 -17.39 -18.25
CA ASN A 141 16.58 -16.38 -18.25
C ASN A 141 17.29 -16.32 -16.89
N VAL A 142 18.37 -17.09 -16.77
CA VAL A 142 19.16 -17.23 -15.53
C VAL A 142 19.74 -15.89 -15.07
N ILE A 143 20.22 -15.06 -16.00
CA ILE A 143 20.86 -13.77 -15.69
C ILE A 143 19.85 -12.82 -15.03
N LEU A 144 18.66 -12.68 -15.62
CA LEU A 144 17.59 -11.86 -15.05
C LEU A 144 17.12 -12.38 -13.70
N LYS A 145 17.04 -13.70 -13.52
CA LYS A 145 16.67 -14.31 -12.24
C LYS A 145 17.69 -13.98 -11.15
N ILE A 146 18.99 -14.16 -11.43
CA ILE A 146 20.07 -13.85 -10.47
C ILE A 146 20.11 -12.36 -10.15
N GLY A 147 20.01 -11.49 -11.16
CA GLY A 147 19.98 -10.04 -10.95
C GLY A 147 18.78 -9.56 -10.13
N SER A 148 17.60 -10.15 -10.37
CA SER A 148 16.40 -9.83 -9.58
C SER A 148 16.52 -10.33 -8.13
N LEU A 149 17.09 -11.53 -7.94
CA LEU A 149 17.35 -12.09 -6.61
C LEU A 149 18.34 -11.23 -5.81
N SER A 150 19.41 -10.73 -6.44
CA SER A 150 20.39 -9.90 -5.74
C SER A 150 19.79 -8.57 -5.30
N ILE A 151 19.04 -7.89 -6.18
CA ILE A 151 18.35 -6.64 -5.86
C ILE A 151 17.36 -6.85 -4.70
N LEU A 152 16.50 -7.86 -4.79
CA LEU A 152 15.52 -8.15 -3.74
C LEU A 152 16.18 -8.55 -2.42
N SER A 153 17.31 -9.24 -2.47
CA SER A 153 18.08 -9.59 -1.26
C SER A 153 18.65 -8.35 -0.58
N ILE A 154 19.19 -7.39 -1.35
CA ILE A 154 19.69 -6.12 -0.80
C ILE A 154 18.54 -5.33 -0.15
N ILE A 155 17.38 -5.24 -0.81
CA ILE A 155 16.19 -4.56 -0.28
C ILE A 155 15.69 -5.26 1.00
N PHE A 156 15.66 -6.59 1.01
CA PHE A 156 15.24 -7.37 2.17
C PHE A 156 16.17 -7.17 3.37
N ILE A 157 17.49 -7.26 3.17
CA ILE A 157 18.49 -7.10 4.24
C ILE A 157 18.49 -5.68 4.78
N SER A 158 18.42 -4.67 3.91
CA SER A 158 18.42 -3.26 4.33
C SER A 158 17.17 -2.90 5.13
N SER A 159 15.98 -3.32 4.68
CA SER A 159 14.74 -3.11 5.43
C SER A 159 14.73 -3.87 6.76
N PHE A 160 15.23 -5.11 6.79
CA PHE A 160 15.37 -5.89 8.02
C PHE A 160 16.32 -5.22 9.03
N TYR A 161 17.48 -4.73 8.56
CA TYR A 161 18.45 -4.04 9.41
C TYR A 161 17.83 -2.80 10.09
N ILE A 162 17.09 -2.00 9.32
CA ILE A 162 16.43 -0.80 9.84
C ILE A 162 15.36 -1.17 10.87
N LEU A 163 14.51 -2.16 10.59
CA LEU A 163 13.50 -2.65 11.54
C LEU A 163 14.14 -3.16 12.83
N LYS A 164 15.21 -3.95 12.75
CA LYS A 164 15.96 -4.44 13.91
C LYS A 164 16.55 -3.28 14.73
N LYS A 165 17.12 -2.27 14.07
CA LYS A 165 17.66 -1.08 14.74
C LYS A 165 16.57 -0.30 15.50
N ILE A 166 15.38 -0.14 14.90
CA ILE A 166 14.23 0.49 15.55
C ILE A 166 13.81 -0.29 16.80
N MET A 167 13.76 -1.62 16.72
CA MET A 167 13.43 -2.46 17.88
C MET A 167 14.45 -2.33 19.01
N LEU A 168 15.74 -2.31 18.69
CA LEU A 168 16.81 -2.15 19.69
C LEU A 168 16.72 -0.79 20.40
N LEU A 169 16.47 0.29 19.67
CA LEU A 169 16.30 1.62 20.26
C LEU A 169 15.11 1.66 21.24
N LYS A 170 14.01 0.97 20.91
CA LYS A 170 12.84 0.85 21.79
C LYS A 170 13.19 0.14 23.10
N THR A 171 13.96 -0.95 23.04
CA THR A 171 14.40 -1.67 24.25
C THR A 171 15.30 -0.82 25.14
N PHE A 172 16.24 -0.05 24.57
CA PHE A 172 17.11 0.85 25.33
C PHE A 172 16.33 1.97 26.03
N GLN A 173 15.36 2.59 25.35
CA GLN A 173 14.52 3.64 25.95
C GLN A 173 13.67 3.11 27.10
N ASN A 174 13.08 1.92 26.94
CA ASN A 174 12.27 1.30 27.99
C ASN A 174 13.10 0.93 29.23
N GLN A 175 14.36 0.50 29.05
CA GLN A 175 15.26 0.23 30.17
C GLN A 175 15.63 1.52 30.93
N LYS A 176 15.92 2.62 30.22
CA LYS A 176 16.25 3.92 30.83
C LYS A 176 15.08 4.51 31.63
N LEU A 177 13.84 4.26 31.21
CA LEU A 177 12.62 4.69 31.91
C LEU A 177 12.27 3.80 33.12
N ALA A 178 12.80 2.57 33.19
CA ALA A 178 12.58 1.66 34.31
C ALA A 178 13.64 1.82 35.42
N SER A 179 14.74 2.53 35.15
CA SER A 179 15.88 2.70 36.05
C SER A 179 16.00 4.11 36.65
N GLY A 180 15.02 4.99 36.45
CA GLY A 180 14.97 6.35 37.00
C GLY A 180 13.61 6.64 37.59
#